data_AF-A0AA40SSE8-F1
#
_entry.id   AF-A0AA40SSE8-F1
#
_cell.length_a   1.000
_cell.length_b   1.000
_cell.length_c   1.000
_cell.angle_alpha   90.00
_cell.angle_beta   90.00
_cell.angle_gamma   90.00
#
_symmetry.space_group_name_H-M   'P 1'
#
loop_
_entity.id
_entity.type
_entity.pdbx_description
1 polymer ?
#
loop_
_entity_poly.entity_id
_entity_poly.type
_entity_poly.pdbx_seq_one_letter_code
_entity_poly.pdbx_strand_id
1 'polypeptide(L)'
;MIMENLLLAVLPCEVYAQLKNNMEQVSLSYGEILNQPGETIKDVYFPLTCLISVTITTNDGITVEAGVVGNREIVGINAFMGGSEATQTTYIVQVPGKAIRMKAESLLHEFDTNKPLRDVMLKYTQAYIAQISQNVACNRLHTIEQRMCRWLLESRDRLNSDELLLSHEFLSHMLGVRRAGVTETANYLQKKGFIQCSRKKIIAIDQQGLEETSCECYRVIKNEYDRLLKFKLER
;
A
#
# COMPACT_ATOMS: atom_id res chain seq x y z
N MET A 1 17.75 -10.97 -2.20
CA MET A 1 16.58 -10.59 -1.38
C MET A 1 15.47 -11.58 -1.66
N ILE A 2 14.90 -12.19 -0.62
CA ILE A 2 13.71 -13.02 -0.76
C ILE A 2 12.56 -12.06 -1.11
N MET A 3 11.94 -12.26 -2.27
CA MET A 3 10.75 -11.51 -2.66
C MET A 3 9.55 -12.14 -1.95
N GLU A 4 9.19 -11.58 -0.80
CA GLU A 4 8.13 -12.14 0.04
C GLU A 4 7.12 -11.05 0.43
N ASN A 5 5.85 -11.45 0.52
CA ASN A 5 4.81 -10.62 1.11
C ASN A 5 4.76 -10.90 2.62
N LEU A 6 4.89 -9.88 3.46
CA LEU A 6 5.03 -10.04 4.91
C LEU A 6 3.76 -10.59 5.58
N LEU A 7 2.56 -10.39 5.01
CA LEU A 7 1.34 -11.02 5.54
C LEU A 7 1.37 -12.54 5.33
N LEU A 8 1.92 -12.99 4.20
CA LEU A 8 2.08 -14.41 3.94
C LEU A 8 3.19 -15.01 4.82
N ALA A 9 4.29 -14.27 5.02
CA ALA A 9 5.42 -14.69 5.85
C ALA A 9 5.03 -14.96 7.32
N VAL A 10 4.06 -14.19 7.86
CA VAL A 10 3.60 -14.36 9.24
C VAL A 10 2.67 -15.56 9.42
N LEU A 11 2.22 -16.24 8.36
CA LEU A 11 1.37 -17.43 8.48
C LEU A 11 2.16 -18.65 8.98
N PRO A 12 1.57 -19.53 9.81
CA PRO A 12 2.19 -20.82 10.15
C PRO A 12 2.57 -21.59 8.88
N CYS A 13 3.69 -22.33 8.91
CA CYS A 13 4.22 -23.03 7.73
C CYS A 13 3.20 -23.98 7.09
N GLU A 14 2.39 -24.65 7.91
CA GLU A 14 1.33 -25.57 7.47
C GLU A 14 0.23 -24.82 6.69
N VAL A 15 -0.20 -23.66 7.19
CA VAL A 15 -1.21 -22.81 6.55
C VAL A 15 -0.68 -22.23 5.24
N TYR A 16 0.56 -21.73 5.25
CA TYR A 16 1.21 -21.25 4.03
C TYR A 16 1.31 -22.36 2.97
N ALA A 17 1.68 -23.59 3.37
CA ALA A 17 1.77 -24.72 2.46
C ALA A 17 0.42 -25.10 1.83
N GLN A 18 -0.69 -24.98 2.57
CA GLN A 18 -2.04 -25.19 2.05
C GLN A 18 -2.41 -24.14 0.99
N LEU A 19 -2.15 -22.86 1.28
CA LEU A 19 -2.44 -21.76 0.36
C LEU A 19 -1.62 -21.81 -0.92
N LYS A 20 -0.39 -22.32 -0.86
CA LYS A 20 0.58 -22.30 -1.96
C LYS A 20 0.03 -22.89 -3.26
N ASN A 21 -0.88 -23.87 -3.20
CA ASN A 21 -1.47 -24.49 -4.39
C ASN A 21 -2.45 -23.57 -5.14
N ASN A 22 -3.00 -22.55 -4.47
CA ASN A 22 -3.91 -21.56 -5.03
C ASN A 22 -3.23 -20.22 -5.33
N MET A 23 -1.90 -20.16 -5.19
CA MET A 23 -1.09 -18.97 -5.38
C MET A 23 -0.39 -18.99 -6.74
N GLU A 24 -0.50 -17.88 -7.46
CA GLU A 24 0.19 -17.68 -8.72
C GLU A 24 0.99 -16.39 -8.67
N GLN A 25 2.29 -16.44 -8.99
CA GLN A 25 3.06 -15.21 -9.14
C GLN A 25 2.76 -14.56 -10.50
N VAL A 26 2.29 -13.32 -10.48
CA VAL A 26 1.97 -12.52 -11.67
C VAL A 26 2.86 -11.30 -11.77
N SER A 27 3.01 -10.76 -12.98
CA SER A 27 3.62 -9.45 -13.22
C SER A 27 2.51 -8.44 -13.50
N LEU A 28 2.54 -7.32 -12.79
CA LEU A 28 1.56 -6.25 -12.87
C LEU A 28 2.17 -5.03 -13.57
N SER A 29 1.42 -4.46 -14.51
CA SER A 29 1.86 -3.33 -15.34
C SER A 29 1.39 -1.99 -14.77
N TYR A 30 2.15 -0.92 -15.02
CA TYR A 30 1.74 0.43 -14.63
C TYR A 30 0.38 0.79 -15.25
N GLY A 31 -0.54 1.31 -14.43
CA GLY A 31 -1.87 1.72 -14.85
C GLY A 31 -2.87 0.57 -15.03
N GLU A 32 -2.46 -0.67 -14.77
CA GLU A 32 -3.36 -1.82 -14.79
C GLU A 32 -4.41 -1.68 -13.68
N ILE A 33 -5.69 -1.75 -14.07
CA ILE A 33 -6.81 -1.72 -13.15
C ILE A 33 -7.15 -3.15 -12.76
N LEU A 34 -7.06 -3.46 -11.47
CA LEU A 34 -7.34 -4.78 -10.93
C LEU A 34 -8.83 -4.96 -10.60
N ASN A 35 -9.47 -3.87 -10.15
CA ASN A 35 -10.92 -3.81 -9.92
C ASN A 35 -11.43 -2.37 -10.07
N GLN A 36 -12.60 -2.23 -10.68
CA GLN A 36 -13.37 -0.99 -10.71
C GLN A 36 -14.42 -0.92 -9.59
N PRO A 37 -14.96 0.27 -9.29
CA PRO A 37 -16.03 0.42 -8.31
C PRO A 37 -17.25 -0.44 -8.67
N GLY A 38 -17.78 -1.17 -7.68
CA GLY A 38 -18.94 -2.05 -7.85
C GLY A 38 -18.67 -3.38 -8.58
N GLU A 39 -17.46 -3.61 -9.10
CA GLU A 39 -17.11 -4.91 -9.67
C GLU A 39 -16.87 -5.96 -8.58
N THR A 40 -17.30 -7.19 -8.85
CA THR A 40 -16.95 -8.36 -8.04
C THR A 40 -15.43 -8.59 -8.05
N ILE A 41 -14.85 -8.70 -6.86
CA ILE A 41 -13.46 -9.06 -6.64
C ILE A 41 -13.31 -10.56 -6.91
N LYS A 42 -12.73 -10.89 -8.06
CA LYS A 42 -12.45 -12.27 -8.48
C LYS A 42 -11.10 -12.77 -8.00
N ASP A 43 -10.15 -11.86 -7.84
CA ASP A 43 -8.77 -12.13 -7.51
C ASP A 43 -8.30 -11.14 -6.43
N VAL A 44 -7.51 -11.63 -5.48
CA VAL A 44 -6.79 -10.83 -4.49
C VAL A 44 -5.31 -10.85 -4.81
N TYR A 45 -4.60 -9.78 -4.41
CA TYR A 45 -3.18 -9.64 -4.72
C TYR A 45 -2.38 -9.29 -3.48
N PHE A 46 -1.31 -10.04 -3.29
CA PHE A 46 -0.27 -9.82 -2.28
C PHE A 46 0.97 -9.27 -3.00
N PRO A 47 1.20 -7.94 -2.99
CA PRO A 47 2.35 -7.37 -3.68
C PRO A 47 3.68 -7.93 -3.17
N LEU A 48 4.68 -8.00 -4.05
CA LEU A 48 6.06 -8.36 -3.70
C LEU A 48 7.02 -7.19 -3.99
N THR A 49 6.90 -6.58 -5.17
CA THR A 49 7.74 -5.45 -5.60
C THR A 49 6.95 -4.37 -6.34
N CYS A 50 5.63 -4.36 -6.19
CA CYS A 50 4.74 -3.38 -6.79
C CYS A 50 4.00 -2.57 -5.71
N LEU A 51 3.47 -1.41 -6.12
CA LEU A 51 2.51 -0.64 -5.32
C LEU A 51 1.18 -0.61 -6.05
N ILE A 52 0.11 -0.90 -5.32
CA ILE A 52 -1.26 -0.84 -5.77
C ILE A 52 -1.94 0.26 -4.96
N SER A 53 -2.45 1.29 -5.63
CA SER A 53 -3.22 2.34 -4.96
C SER A 53 -4.69 1.99 -4.97
N VAL A 54 -5.33 2.28 -3.83
CA VAL A 54 -6.78 2.27 -3.66
C VAL A 54 -7.25 3.71 -3.79
N THR A 55 -7.91 4.03 -4.90
CA THR A 55 -8.29 5.40 -5.25
C THR A 55 -9.79 5.58 -5.28
N ILE A 56 -10.24 6.81 -5.01
CA ILE A 56 -11.63 7.22 -5.18
C ILE A 56 -11.67 8.34 -6.20
N THR A 57 -12.54 8.22 -7.19
CA THR A 57 -12.81 9.28 -8.18
C THR A 57 -14.16 9.92 -7.88
N THR A 58 -14.17 11.24 -7.69
CA THR A 58 -15.40 12.00 -7.47
C THR A 58 -16.16 12.19 -8.77
N ASN A 59 -17.44 12.59 -8.68
CA ASN A 59 -18.27 12.89 -9.86
C ASN A 59 -17.67 14.00 -10.75
N ASP A 60 -16.86 14.88 -10.18
CA ASP A 60 -16.15 15.95 -10.90
C ASP A 60 -14.86 15.45 -11.59
N GLY A 61 -14.59 14.14 -11.56
CA GLY A 61 -13.42 13.50 -12.19
C GLY A 61 -12.13 13.60 -11.38
N ILE A 62 -12.17 14.18 -10.18
CA ILE A 62 -10.98 14.30 -9.32
C ILE A 62 -10.71 12.95 -8.68
N THR A 63 -9.50 12.42 -8.89
CA THR A 63 -9.05 11.16 -8.29
C THR A 63 -8.12 11.43 -7.14
N VAL A 64 -8.41 10.83 -5.99
CA VAL A 64 -7.58 10.91 -4.78
C VAL A 64 -7.25 9.52 -4.26
N GLU A 65 -6.09 9.38 -3.65
CA GLU A 65 -5.72 8.16 -2.95
C GLU A 65 -6.42 8.04 -1.58
N ALA A 66 -7.00 6.87 -1.32
CA ALA A 66 -7.47 6.47 0.00
C ALA A 66 -6.38 5.66 0.75
N GLY A 67 -5.59 4.86 0.04
CA GLY A 67 -4.46 4.11 0.60
C GLY A 67 -3.57 3.46 -0.45
N VAL A 68 -2.38 3.04 -0.02
CA VAL A 68 -1.40 2.27 -0.81
C VAL A 68 -1.25 0.88 -0.21
N VAL A 69 -1.19 -0.13 -1.07
CA VAL A 69 -0.92 -1.53 -0.75
C VAL A 69 0.42 -1.93 -1.41
N GLY A 70 1.31 -2.53 -0.63
CA GLY A 70 2.61 -3.03 -1.03
C GLY A 70 2.97 -4.34 -0.33
N ASN A 71 4.27 -4.61 -0.16
CA ASN A 71 4.76 -5.95 0.22
C ASN A 71 4.36 -6.44 1.63
N ARG A 72 3.69 -5.63 2.44
CA ARG A 72 3.22 -5.99 3.79
C ARG A 72 1.71 -6.05 3.90
N GLU A 73 1.02 -6.00 2.77
CA GLU A 73 -0.41 -5.79 2.66
C GLU A 73 -1.02 -6.74 1.60
N ILE A 74 -2.34 -6.77 1.53
CA ILE A 74 -3.15 -7.41 0.48
C ILE A 74 -4.19 -6.42 -0.01
N VAL A 75 -4.44 -6.39 -1.33
CA VAL A 75 -5.57 -5.65 -1.91
C VAL A 75 -6.75 -6.61 -2.14
N GLY A 76 -7.97 -6.11 -1.92
CA GLY A 76 -9.21 -6.87 -2.10
C GLY A 76 -9.82 -7.41 -0.82
N ILE A 77 -9.64 -6.71 0.32
CA ILE A 77 -10.18 -7.13 1.63
C ILE A 77 -11.69 -7.34 1.64
N ASN A 78 -12.43 -6.69 0.73
CA ASN A 78 -13.87 -6.84 0.64
C ASN A 78 -14.29 -8.30 0.39
N ALA A 79 -13.43 -9.09 -0.28
CA ALA A 79 -13.67 -10.50 -0.59
C ALA A 79 -13.93 -11.39 0.65
N PHE A 80 -13.54 -10.95 1.85
CA PHE A 80 -13.76 -11.68 3.09
C PHE A 80 -14.45 -10.85 4.20
N MET A 81 -15.01 -9.68 3.86
CA MET A 81 -15.69 -8.78 4.80
C MET A 81 -17.22 -8.86 4.73
N GLY A 82 -17.77 -9.96 4.20
CA GLY A 82 -19.22 -10.16 4.07
C GLY A 82 -19.85 -9.61 2.79
N GLY A 83 -19.03 -9.13 1.85
CA GLY A 83 -19.42 -8.78 0.48
C GLY A 83 -18.47 -9.41 -0.54
N SER A 84 -18.67 -9.12 -1.83
CA SER A 84 -17.75 -9.57 -2.88
C SER A 84 -17.32 -8.45 -3.81
N GLU A 85 -17.99 -7.29 -3.74
CA GLU A 85 -17.77 -6.16 -4.63
C GLU A 85 -16.79 -5.15 -4.03
N ALA A 86 -16.00 -4.53 -4.91
CA ALA A 86 -15.33 -3.30 -4.58
C ALA A 86 -16.37 -2.21 -4.26
N THR A 87 -16.06 -1.38 -3.26
CA THR A 87 -16.90 -0.24 -2.87
C THR A 87 -16.74 0.90 -3.90
N GLN A 88 -16.75 2.18 -3.48
CA GLN A 88 -16.46 3.34 -4.34
C GLN A 88 -15.00 3.44 -4.83
N THR A 89 -14.23 2.35 -4.74
CA THR A 89 -12.76 2.36 -4.89
C THR A 89 -12.31 1.63 -6.14
N THR A 90 -11.36 2.22 -6.86
CA THR A 90 -10.59 1.55 -7.93
C THR A 90 -9.28 1.04 -7.36
N TYR A 91 -8.85 -0.16 -7.75
CA TYR A 91 -7.53 -0.71 -7.45
C TYR A 91 -6.66 -0.61 -8.69
N ILE A 92 -5.61 0.21 -8.64
CA ILE A 92 -4.76 0.51 -9.79
C ILE A 92 -3.29 0.32 -9.44
N VAL A 93 -2.56 -0.33 -10.33
CA VAL A 93 -1.12 -0.57 -10.19
C VAL A 93 -0.37 0.72 -10.51
N GLN A 94 0.40 1.23 -9.57
CA GLN A 94 1.10 2.51 -9.68
C GLN A 94 2.61 2.38 -9.76
N VAL A 95 3.15 1.34 -9.13
CA VAL A 95 4.54 0.92 -9.36
C VAL A 95 4.46 -0.50 -9.92
N PRO A 96 4.91 -0.74 -11.18
CA PRO A 96 4.88 -2.06 -11.78
C PRO A 96 5.81 -3.01 -11.03
N GLY A 97 5.51 -4.31 -11.09
CA GLY A 97 6.31 -5.30 -10.37
C GLY A 97 5.61 -6.64 -10.28
N LYS A 98 5.99 -7.43 -9.28
CA LYS A 98 5.42 -8.77 -9.07
C LYS A 98 4.47 -8.77 -7.88
N ALA A 99 3.46 -9.63 -7.96
CA ALA A 99 2.54 -9.94 -6.87
C ALA A 99 2.22 -11.43 -6.87
N ILE A 100 1.75 -11.96 -5.74
CA ILE A 100 1.05 -13.23 -5.69
C ILE A 100 -0.43 -12.96 -5.86
N ARG A 101 -1.04 -13.58 -6.87
CA ARG A 101 -2.48 -13.58 -7.14
C ARG A 101 -3.10 -14.86 -6.56
N MET A 102 -4.30 -14.74 -5.99
CA MET A 102 -5.11 -15.87 -5.56
C MET A 102 -6.58 -15.57 -5.87
N LYS A 103 -7.37 -16.61 -6.15
CA LYS A 103 -8.82 -16.46 -6.34
C LYS A 103 -9.47 -16.00 -5.03
N ALA A 104 -10.36 -15.02 -5.12
CA ALA A 104 -11.08 -14.47 -3.97
C ALA A 104 -11.90 -15.54 -3.23
N GLU A 105 -12.54 -16.44 -3.98
CA GLU A 105 -13.29 -17.58 -3.43
C GLU A 105 -12.39 -18.55 -2.63
N SER A 106 -11.16 -18.79 -3.10
CA SER A 106 -10.21 -19.65 -2.40
C SER A 106 -9.71 -18.99 -1.11
N LEU A 107 -9.45 -17.67 -1.14
CA LEU A 107 -9.13 -16.94 0.08
C LEU A 107 -10.27 -16.99 1.09
N LEU A 108 -11.51 -16.79 0.64
CA LEU A 108 -12.69 -16.81 1.50
C LEU A 108 -12.89 -18.18 2.15
N HIS A 109 -12.75 -19.27 1.38
CA HIS A 109 -12.82 -20.62 1.92
C HIS A 109 -11.80 -20.87 3.03
N GLU A 110 -10.55 -20.45 2.80
CA GLU A 110 -9.47 -20.59 3.79
C GLU A 110 -9.68 -19.66 4.98
N PHE A 111 -10.24 -18.46 4.77
CA PHE A 111 -10.61 -17.55 5.86
C PHE A 111 -11.67 -18.19 6.78
N ASP A 112 -12.66 -18.88 6.22
CA ASP A 112 -13.72 -19.52 6.99
C ASP A 112 -13.22 -20.75 7.75
N THR A 113 -12.35 -21.54 7.13
CA THR A 113 -11.91 -22.85 7.65
C THR A 113 -10.60 -22.80 8.46
N ASN A 114 -9.75 -21.79 8.24
CA ASN A 114 -8.40 -21.72 8.80
C ASN A 114 -8.25 -20.56 9.79
N LYS A 115 -8.39 -20.84 11.08
CA LYS A 115 -8.36 -19.81 12.14
C LYS A 115 -7.07 -18.96 12.13
N PRO A 116 -5.85 -19.52 12.02
CA PRO A 116 -4.64 -18.70 11.94
C PRO A 116 -4.63 -17.71 10.78
N LEU A 117 -5.07 -18.11 9.58
CA LEU A 117 -5.21 -17.20 8.44
C LEU A 117 -6.21 -16.09 8.74
N ARG A 118 -7.39 -16.46 9.23
CA ARG A 118 -8.43 -15.50 9.62
C ARG A 118 -7.94 -14.48 10.63
N ASP A 119 -7.22 -14.91 11.66
CA ASP A 119 -6.68 -14.02 12.69
C ASP A 119 -5.66 -13.02 12.10
N VAL A 120 -4.85 -13.44 11.13
CA VAL A 120 -3.92 -12.54 10.41
C VAL A 120 -4.70 -11.55 9.53
N MET A 121 -5.67 -12.02 8.75
CA MET A 121 -6.47 -11.17 7.86
C MET A 121 -7.30 -10.14 8.64
N LEU A 122 -7.92 -10.52 9.75
CA LEU A 122 -8.68 -9.61 10.60
C LEU A 122 -7.80 -8.54 11.25
N LYS A 123 -6.59 -8.89 11.70
CA LYS A 123 -5.63 -7.90 12.19
C LYS A 123 -5.20 -6.96 11.08
N TYR A 124 -4.98 -7.48 9.87
CA TYR A 124 -4.62 -6.65 8.73
C TYR A 124 -5.75 -5.67 8.42
N THR A 125 -7.00 -6.11 8.41
CA THR A 125 -8.16 -5.23 8.28
C THR A 125 -8.18 -4.15 9.35
N GLN A 126 -7.86 -4.48 10.62
CA GLN A 126 -7.72 -3.48 11.69
C GLN A 126 -6.63 -2.43 11.39
N ALA A 127 -5.44 -2.88 10.99
CA ALA A 127 -4.32 -1.99 10.65
C ALA A 127 -4.63 -1.11 9.43
N TYR A 128 -5.30 -1.66 8.42
CA TYR A 128 -5.74 -0.93 7.23
C TYR A 128 -6.79 0.14 7.56
N ILE A 129 -7.75 -0.16 8.44
CA ILE A 129 -8.72 0.83 8.94
C ILE A 129 -7.99 1.95 9.69
N ALA A 130 -7.06 1.61 10.58
CA ALA A 130 -6.26 2.60 11.31
C ALA A 130 -5.43 3.49 10.36
N GLN A 131 -4.85 2.92 9.31
CA GLN A 131 -4.15 3.67 8.26
C GLN A 131 -5.09 4.66 7.55
N ILE A 132 -6.28 4.21 7.13
CA ILE A 132 -7.26 5.09 6.48
C ILE A 132 -7.67 6.22 7.45
N SER A 133 -8.00 5.90 8.70
CA SER A 133 -8.36 6.92 9.71
C SER A 133 -7.24 7.94 9.91
N GLN A 134 -5.99 7.50 10.02
CA GLN A 134 -4.84 8.39 10.16
C GLN A 134 -4.62 9.24 8.90
N ASN A 135 -4.82 8.67 7.71
CA ASN A 135 -4.74 9.39 6.43
C ASN A 135 -5.75 10.53 6.35
N VAL A 136 -6.99 10.32 6.82
CA VAL A 136 -8.02 11.36 6.88
C VAL A 136 -7.55 12.55 7.72
N ALA A 137 -7.04 12.31 8.92
CA ALA A 137 -6.50 13.36 9.78
C ALA A 137 -5.29 14.06 9.13
N CYS A 138 -4.36 13.26 8.61
CA CYS A 138 -3.13 13.75 7.98
C CYS A 138 -3.41 14.70 6.81
N ASN A 139 -4.38 14.34 5.97
CA ASN A 139 -4.78 15.13 4.82
C ASN A 139 -5.36 16.51 5.20
N ARG A 140 -5.88 16.66 6.41
CA ARG A 140 -6.48 17.92 6.89
C ARG A 140 -5.53 18.78 7.69
N LEU A 141 -4.61 18.16 8.44
CA LEU A 141 -3.84 18.81 9.50
C LEU A 141 -2.38 19.11 9.12
N HIS A 142 -1.80 18.38 8.18
CA HIS A 142 -0.37 18.46 7.87
C HIS A 142 -0.08 19.10 6.52
N THR A 143 1.12 19.68 6.39
CA THR A 143 1.54 20.36 5.16
C THR A 143 1.82 19.36 4.03
N ILE A 144 1.87 19.86 2.79
CA ILE A 144 2.24 19.04 1.62
C ILE A 144 3.65 18.45 1.80
N GLU A 145 4.58 19.21 2.38
CA GLU A 145 5.95 18.79 2.65
C GLU A 145 5.99 17.58 3.59
N GLN A 146 5.31 17.68 4.73
CA GLN A 146 5.21 16.60 5.71
C GLN A 146 4.56 15.35 5.13
N ARG A 147 3.46 15.53 4.39
CA ARG A 147 2.70 14.44 3.75
C ARG A 147 3.51 13.76 2.65
N MET A 148 4.26 14.52 1.86
CA MET A 148 5.14 13.98 0.83
C MET A 148 6.29 13.18 1.44
N CYS A 149 6.95 13.69 2.49
CA CYS A 149 8.01 12.93 3.18
C CYS A 149 7.48 11.62 3.74
N ARG A 150 6.33 11.65 4.42
CA ARG A 150 5.64 10.43 4.89
C ARG A 150 5.38 9.45 3.75
N TRP A 151 4.79 9.91 2.65
CA TRP A 151 4.41 9.04 1.54
C TRP A 151 5.65 8.38 0.89
N LEU A 152 6.75 9.12 0.77
CA LEU A 152 8.02 8.59 0.26
C LEU A 152 8.60 7.50 1.19
N LEU A 153 8.61 7.74 2.50
CA LEU A 153 9.06 6.76 3.49
C LEU A 153 8.19 5.50 3.49
N GLU A 154 6.87 5.66 3.47
CA GLU A 154 5.93 4.55 3.40
C GLU A 154 6.08 3.73 2.12
N SER A 155 6.34 4.38 0.99
CA SER A 155 6.57 3.72 -0.30
C SER A 155 7.90 2.97 -0.32
N ARG A 156 8.95 3.55 0.27
CA ARG A 156 10.24 2.90 0.49
C ARG A 156 10.06 1.63 1.32
N ASP A 157 9.34 1.69 2.44
CA ASP A 157 9.09 0.53 3.30
C ASP A 157 8.37 -0.60 2.53
N ARG A 158 7.38 -0.24 1.71
CA ARG A 158 6.58 -1.18 0.92
C ARG A 158 7.29 -1.80 -0.27
N LEU A 159 8.27 -1.09 -0.84
CA LEU A 159 9.06 -1.56 -1.98
C LEU A 159 10.41 -2.14 -1.56
N ASN A 160 10.81 -1.92 -0.31
CA ASN A 160 12.17 -2.14 0.18
C ASN A 160 13.23 -1.54 -0.76
N SER A 161 12.98 -0.31 -1.22
CA SER A 161 13.78 0.38 -2.23
C SER A 161 13.81 1.88 -1.97
N ASP A 162 15.01 2.44 -2.08
CA ASP A 162 15.25 3.88 -1.99
C ASP A 162 14.90 4.58 -3.31
N GLU A 163 14.85 3.80 -4.39
CA GLU A 163 14.45 4.23 -5.72
C GLU A 163 12.94 4.02 -5.92
N LEU A 164 12.24 5.12 -6.13
CA LEU A 164 10.81 5.16 -6.38
C LEU A 164 10.56 5.61 -7.82
N LEU A 165 10.05 4.72 -8.65
CA LEU A 165 9.76 4.96 -10.07
C LEU A 165 8.38 5.63 -10.23
N LEU A 166 8.34 6.93 -9.98
CA LEU A 166 7.10 7.69 -9.95
C LEU A 166 7.23 9.11 -10.52
N SER A 167 6.12 9.64 -11.02
CA SER A 167 6.04 10.98 -11.59
C SER A 167 5.46 11.98 -10.59
N HIS A 168 5.72 13.28 -10.80
CA HIS A 168 5.09 14.33 -9.99
C HIS A 168 3.57 14.39 -10.19
N GLU A 169 3.08 14.00 -11.37
CA GLU A 169 1.65 13.89 -11.64
C GLU A 169 1.03 12.78 -10.79
N PHE A 170 1.68 11.64 -10.73
CA PHE A 170 1.27 10.55 -9.86
C PHE A 170 1.21 11.00 -8.39
N LEU A 171 2.29 11.58 -7.86
CA LEU A 171 2.30 12.13 -6.49
C LEU A 171 1.22 13.19 -6.27
N SER A 172 0.85 13.95 -7.30
CA SER A 172 -0.19 14.97 -7.16
C SER A 172 -1.56 14.35 -6.90
N HIS A 173 -1.86 13.20 -7.53
CA HIS A 173 -3.06 12.42 -7.24
C HIS A 173 -2.97 11.79 -5.83
N MET A 174 -1.80 11.27 -5.44
CA MET A 174 -1.63 10.62 -4.12
C MET A 174 -1.77 11.62 -2.97
N LEU A 175 -1.24 12.83 -3.15
CA LEU A 175 -1.27 13.89 -2.16
C LEU A 175 -2.53 14.77 -2.28
N GLY A 176 -3.38 14.56 -3.29
CA GLY A 176 -4.59 15.37 -3.51
C GLY A 176 -4.29 16.85 -3.70
N VAL A 177 -3.21 17.19 -4.41
CA VAL A 177 -2.73 18.56 -4.62
C VAL A 177 -2.43 18.83 -6.09
N ARG A 178 -2.21 20.09 -6.46
CA ARG A 178 -1.77 20.43 -7.81
C ARG A 178 -0.33 19.97 -8.05
N ARG A 179 -0.02 19.54 -9.27
CA ARG A 179 1.34 19.16 -9.71
C ARG A 179 2.41 20.23 -9.42
N ALA A 180 2.03 21.51 -9.45
CA ALA A 180 2.92 22.62 -9.09
C ALA A 180 3.40 22.51 -7.63
N GLY A 181 2.48 22.25 -6.68
CA GLY A 181 2.83 22.08 -5.27
C GLY A 181 3.74 20.87 -5.01
N VAL A 182 3.55 19.77 -5.75
CA VAL A 182 4.48 18.63 -5.71
C VAL A 182 5.86 19.04 -6.23
N THR A 183 5.92 19.79 -7.31
CA THR A 183 7.19 20.22 -7.92
C THR A 183 7.96 21.17 -7.00
N GLU A 184 7.27 22.12 -6.38
CA GLU A 184 7.84 23.03 -5.38
C GLU A 184 8.38 22.26 -4.17
N THR A 185 7.58 21.35 -3.62
CA THR A 185 7.97 20.49 -2.50
C THR A 185 9.17 19.62 -2.85
N ALA A 186 9.16 18.96 -4.02
CA ALA A 186 10.27 18.14 -4.49
C ALA A 186 11.56 18.96 -4.64
N ASN A 187 11.47 20.18 -5.16
CA ASN A 187 12.62 21.08 -5.27
C ASN A 187 13.15 21.51 -3.90
N TYR A 188 12.26 21.77 -2.93
CA TYR A 188 12.63 22.06 -1.56
C TYR A 188 13.40 20.89 -0.92
N LEU A 189 12.86 19.67 -1.02
CA LEU A 189 13.48 18.47 -0.47
C LEU A 189 14.82 18.14 -1.16
N GLN A 190 14.94 18.38 -2.47
CA GLN A 190 16.22 18.25 -3.19
C GLN A 190 17.27 19.26 -2.70
N LYS A 191 16.90 20.53 -2.47
CA LYS A 191 17.82 21.55 -1.94
C LYS A 191 18.31 21.21 -0.52
N LYS A 192 17.49 20.50 0.26
CA LYS A 192 17.86 19.97 1.58
C LYS A 192 18.76 18.72 1.50
N GLY A 193 18.92 18.13 0.32
CA GLY A 193 19.66 16.88 0.14
C GLY A 193 18.88 15.63 0.54
N PHE A 194 17.57 15.74 0.80
CA PHE A 194 16.76 14.62 1.28
C PHE A 194 16.38 13.65 0.17
N ILE A 195 16.20 14.15 -1.05
CA ILE A 195 15.88 13.36 -2.23
C ILE A 195 16.71 13.80 -3.43
N GLN A 196 16.80 12.93 -4.43
CA GLN A 196 17.24 13.27 -5.77
C GLN A 196 16.12 12.97 -6.76
N CYS A 197 15.75 13.95 -7.59
CA CYS A 197 14.73 13.74 -8.62
C CYS A 197 15.35 13.66 -10.01
N SER A 198 14.82 12.75 -10.82
CA SER A 198 15.01 12.73 -12.26
C SER A 198 13.68 12.40 -12.94
N ARG A 199 13.67 12.26 -14.27
CA ARG A 199 12.42 12.05 -15.00
C ARG A 199 11.78 10.72 -14.57
N LYS A 200 10.56 10.80 -13.99
CA LYS A 200 9.77 9.65 -13.48
C LYS A 200 10.50 8.84 -12.40
N LYS A 201 11.39 9.47 -11.63
CA LYS A 201 12.18 8.79 -10.61
C LYS A 201 12.51 9.74 -9.47
N ILE A 202 12.26 9.30 -8.24
CA ILE A 202 12.68 9.97 -7.01
C ILE A 202 13.51 8.96 -6.21
N ILE A 203 14.69 9.36 -5.78
CA ILE A 203 15.55 8.57 -4.90
C ILE A 203 15.54 9.22 -3.53
N ALA A 204 15.20 8.48 -2.48
CA ALA A 204 15.36 8.91 -1.10
C ALA A 204 16.83 8.82 -0.71
N ILE A 205 17.46 9.96 -0.39
CA ILE A 205 18.90 10.05 -0.09
C ILE A 205 19.14 10.08 1.41
N ASP A 206 18.42 10.96 2.12
CA ASP A 206 18.52 11.10 3.57
C ASP A 206 17.22 10.66 4.23
N GLN A 207 17.20 9.41 4.68
CA GLN A 207 16.05 8.85 5.38
C GLN A 207 15.76 9.61 6.67
N GLN A 208 16.80 9.99 7.42
CA GLN A 208 16.61 10.68 8.70
C GLN A 208 15.98 12.06 8.48
N GLY A 209 16.49 12.82 7.50
CA GLY A 209 15.92 14.12 7.12
C GLY A 209 14.47 14.01 6.64
N LEU A 210 14.12 12.96 5.88
CA LEU A 210 12.74 12.67 5.51
C LEU A 210 11.87 12.35 6.73
N GLU A 211 12.37 11.54 7.66
CA GLU A 211 11.62 11.18 8.87
C GLU A 211 11.38 12.38 9.78
N GLU A 212 12.40 13.22 10.02
CA GLU A 212 12.30 14.43 10.83
C GLU A 212 11.37 15.48 10.21
N THR A 213 11.28 15.52 8.88
CA THR A 213 10.37 16.42 8.14
C THR A 213 8.97 15.84 7.98
N SER A 214 8.81 14.52 8.07
CA SER A 214 7.51 13.86 7.97
C SER A 214 6.62 14.20 9.16
N CYS A 215 5.30 14.12 8.97
CA CYS A 215 4.38 14.18 10.09
C CYS A 215 4.46 12.91 10.95
N GLU A 216 3.99 13.02 12.19
CA GLU A 216 3.93 11.92 13.16
C GLU A 216 3.13 10.71 12.65
N CYS A 217 2.24 10.94 11.69
CA CYS A 217 1.44 9.91 11.03
C CYS A 217 2.30 8.78 10.43
N TYR A 218 3.53 9.07 9.97
CA TYR A 218 4.44 8.02 9.47
C TYR A 218 4.69 6.97 10.55
N ARG A 219 5.11 7.41 11.74
CA ARG A 219 5.43 6.53 12.87
C ARG A 219 4.20 5.83 13.41
N VAL A 220 3.06 6.53 13.48
CA VAL A 220 1.78 5.94 13.93
C VAL A 220 1.39 4.76 13.05
N ILE A 221 1.39 4.94 11.73
CA ILE A 221 1.02 3.89 10.77
C ILE A 221 2.06 2.76 10.79
N LYS A 222 3.34 3.10 10.78
CA LYS A 222 4.42 2.10 10.83
C LYS A 222 4.31 1.22 12.08
N ASN A 223 4.11 1.81 13.24
CA ASN A 223 3.99 1.08 14.51
C ASN A 223 2.79 0.12 14.52
N GLU A 224 1.68 0.51 13.90
CA GLU A 224 0.49 -0.35 13.82
C GLU A 224 0.74 -1.59 12.94
N TYR A 225 1.42 -1.43 11.81
CA TYR A 225 1.83 -2.58 10.98
C TYR A 225 2.91 -3.42 11.66
N ASP A 226 3.90 -2.81 12.31
CA ASP A 226 4.93 -3.53 13.06
C ASP A 226 4.32 -4.37 14.19
N ARG A 227 3.32 -3.82 14.92
CA ARG A 227 2.56 -4.53 15.96
C ARG A 227 1.86 -5.77 15.41
N LEU A 228 1.25 -5.64 14.24
CA LEU A 228 0.60 -6.75 13.55
C LEU A 228 1.60 -7.83 13.13
N LEU A 229 2.70 -7.43 12.50
CA LEU A 229 3.67 -8.37 11.91
C LEU A 229 4.52 -9.08 12.98
N LYS A 230 4.73 -8.45 14.14
CA LYS A 230 5.45 -9.06 15.28
C LYS A 230 4.64 -10.10 16.04
N PHE A 231 3.35 -10.26 15.77
CA PHE A 231 2.46 -11.16 16.53
C PHE A 231 2.94 -12.63 16.56
N LYS A 232 3.86 -13.04 15.67
CA LYS A 232 4.45 -14.38 15.64
C LYS A 232 5.69 -14.56 16.53
N LEU A 233 6.32 -13.47 17.00
CA LEU A 233 7.54 -13.53 17.81
C LEU A 233 7.28 -13.73 19.31
N GLU A 234 6.01 -13.68 19.74
CA GLU A 234 5.61 -13.73 21.15
C GLU A 234 4.75 -14.96 21.50
N ARG A 235 4.71 -15.99 20.63
CA ARG A 235 4.00 -17.24 20.88
C ARG A 235 4.85 -18.46 20.60
#